data_AF-A0A9X3J0Y2-F1
#
_entry.id   AF-A0A9X3J0Y2-F1
#
_cell.length_a   1.000
_cell.length_b   1.000
_cell.length_c   1.000
_cell.angle_alpha   90.00
_cell.angle_beta   90.00
_cell.angle_gamma   90.00
#
_symmetry.space_group_name_H-M   'P 1'
#
loop_
_entity.id
_entity.type
_entity.pdbx_description
1 polymer ?
#
loop_
_entity_poly.entity_id
_entity_poly.type
_entity_poly.pdbx_seq_one_letter_code
_entity_poly.pdbx_strand_id
1 'polypeptide(L)'
;MLPLAVAPAGEGWDAIGYGTLDFSARSIVEGHIRGVFPHRAGMMCIANDTAKEQPQLRYYDLAHPSDQDAPVFVAGPEEDDFEPEFETLRELIASAVFDNHRLRPMPFRCEGLLVAEDGEEASQTLAPLLAERGFDVPVACGPLCLLYDDGTIAFSSYRSPAWPTPQVIPFNLGGPSPGSLRKFLGMVSTSTHLVVENLVWAPRR
;
A
#
# COMPACT_ATOMS: atom_id res chain seq x y z
N MET A 1 28.68 -19.46 20.69
CA MET A 1 28.41 -18.18 20.03
C MET A 1 28.52 -18.45 18.53
N LEU A 2 27.39 -18.71 17.87
CA LEU A 2 27.36 -18.96 16.42
C LEU A 2 27.43 -17.60 15.71
N PRO A 3 28.17 -17.46 14.60
CA PRO A 3 28.21 -16.21 13.86
C PRO A 3 26.83 -15.96 13.25
N LEU A 4 26.26 -14.78 13.49
CA LEU A 4 25.16 -14.26 12.71
C LEU A 4 25.64 -14.13 11.26
N ALA A 5 25.17 -15.02 10.40
CA ALA A 5 25.33 -14.86 8.96
C ALA A 5 24.61 -13.57 8.58
N VAL A 6 25.35 -12.58 8.09
CA VAL A 6 24.78 -11.40 7.46
C VAL A 6 24.22 -11.88 6.13
N ALA A 7 22.89 -11.91 6.02
CA ALA A 7 22.21 -12.18 4.76
C ALA A 7 22.75 -11.21 3.68
N PRO A 8 23.01 -11.66 2.45
CA PRO A 8 23.36 -10.76 1.36
C PRO A 8 22.29 -9.69 1.21
N ALA A 9 22.74 -8.44 1.03
CA ALA A 9 21.87 -7.28 0.91
C ALA A 9 20.85 -7.50 -0.23
N GLY A 10 19.55 -7.54 0.11
CA GLY A 10 18.46 -7.81 -0.83
C GLY A 10 17.57 -9.00 -0.43
N GLU A 11 18.05 -9.94 0.40
CA GLU A 11 17.23 -11.05 0.89
C GLU A 11 16.09 -10.55 1.81
N GLY A 12 14.84 -10.74 1.38
CA GLY A 12 13.64 -10.42 2.16
C GLY A 12 12.61 -9.54 1.44
N TRP A 13 13.01 -8.76 0.44
CA TRP A 13 12.09 -7.87 -0.31
C TRP A 13 11.12 -8.66 -1.19
N ASP A 14 11.57 -9.76 -1.80
CA ASP A 14 10.72 -10.75 -2.47
C ASP A 14 9.62 -11.28 -1.55
N ALA A 15 9.94 -11.52 -0.27
CA ALA A 15 9.01 -12.08 0.69
C ALA A 15 7.88 -11.11 1.04
N ILE A 16 8.15 -9.80 1.01
CA ILE A 16 7.16 -8.74 1.26
C ILE A 16 6.53 -8.19 -0.04
N GLY A 17 6.76 -8.89 -1.17
CA GLY A 17 6.14 -8.69 -2.48
C GLY A 17 6.58 -7.45 -3.26
N TYR A 18 7.77 -6.96 -2.96
CA TYR A 18 8.51 -6.04 -3.83
C TYR A 18 9.61 -6.77 -4.57
N GLY A 19 9.34 -7.98 -5.09
CA GLY A 19 10.40 -8.87 -5.58
C GLY A 19 11.21 -8.39 -6.78
N THR A 20 10.86 -7.24 -7.35
CA THR A 20 11.68 -6.54 -8.33
C THR A 20 12.29 -5.25 -7.81
N LEU A 21 11.80 -4.67 -6.69
CA LEU A 21 12.41 -3.49 -6.07
C LEU A 21 13.59 -3.87 -5.18
N ASP A 22 14.73 -3.24 -5.46
CA ASP A 22 15.93 -3.34 -4.64
C ASP A 22 16.08 -2.08 -3.78
N PHE A 23 15.82 -2.22 -2.48
CA PHE A 23 16.04 -1.19 -1.46
C PHE A 23 17.42 -1.32 -0.78
N SER A 24 18.33 -2.16 -1.29
CA SER A 24 19.60 -2.39 -0.62
C SER A 24 20.46 -1.12 -0.61
N ALA A 25 21.05 -0.81 0.56
CA ALA A 25 21.93 0.34 0.71
C ALA A 25 23.08 0.32 -0.32
N ARG A 26 23.57 -0.86 -0.68
CA ARG A 26 24.59 -1.03 -1.72
C ARG A 26 24.11 -0.52 -3.08
N SER A 27 22.94 -0.97 -3.53
CA SER A 27 22.37 -0.60 -4.83
C SER A 27 22.12 0.90 -4.93
N ILE A 28 21.54 1.48 -3.88
CA ILE A 28 21.25 2.91 -3.80
C ILE A 28 22.54 3.75 -3.78
N VAL A 29 23.52 3.39 -2.94
CA VAL A 29 24.80 4.12 -2.86
C VAL A 29 25.59 3.98 -4.17
N GLU A 30 25.72 2.78 -4.73
CA GLU A 30 26.41 2.58 -6.01
C GLU A 30 25.72 3.34 -7.15
N GLY A 31 24.38 3.35 -7.18
CA GLY A 31 23.60 4.05 -8.18
C GLY A 31 23.80 5.57 -8.12
N HIS A 32 23.78 6.15 -6.91
CA HIS A 32 24.10 7.58 -6.73
C HIS A 32 25.54 7.92 -7.10
N ILE A 33 26.52 7.09 -6.71
CA ILE A 33 27.94 7.30 -7.07
C ILE A 33 28.13 7.27 -8.59
N ARG A 34 27.44 6.37 -9.30
CA ARG A 34 27.54 6.23 -10.75
C ARG A 34 26.66 7.22 -11.52
N GLY A 35 25.79 7.97 -10.84
CA GLY A 35 24.86 8.91 -11.46
C GLY A 35 23.83 8.22 -12.37
N VAL A 36 23.45 6.98 -12.07
CA VAL A 36 22.49 6.22 -12.90
C VAL A 36 21.03 6.61 -12.63
N PHE A 37 20.77 7.26 -11.50
CA PHE A 37 19.46 7.80 -11.17
C PHE A 37 19.35 9.23 -11.69
N PRO A 38 18.28 9.58 -12.44
CA PRO A 38 17.99 10.95 -12.79
C PRO A 38 18.05 11.87 -11.56
N HIS A 39 18.83 12.95 -11.66
CA HIS A 39 18.93 13.94 -10.60
C HIS A 39 17.62 14.71 -10.51
N ARG A 40 17.00 14.71 -9.33
CA ARG A 40 15.80 15.48 -9.02
C ARG A 40 16.05 16.33 -7.79
N ALA A 41 15.88 17.64 -7.91
CA ALA A 41 16.22 18.57 -6.85
C ALA A 41 15.36 18.27 -5.59
N GLY A 42 16.02 18.13 -4.44
CA GLY A 42 15.32 17.82 -3.19
C GLY A 42 14.88 16.37 -3.03
N MET A 43 15.22 15.47 -3.96
CA MET A 43 14.80 14.08 -3.88
C MET A 43 15.98 13.11 -3.78
N MET A 44 15.73 11.96 -3.17
CA MET A 44 16.70 10.86 -3.03
C MET A 44 16.08 9.56 -3.54
N CYS A 45 16.77 8.85 -4.44
CA CYS A 45 16.33 7.52 -4.87
C CYS A 45 16.49 6.54 -3.69
N ILE A 46 15.44 5.76 -3.40
CA ILE A 46 15.41 4.81 -2.28
C ILE A 46 15.13 3.37 -2.72
N ALA A 47 14.65 3.16 -3.94
CA ALA A 47 14.46 1.84 -4.50
C ALA A 47 14.68 1.87 -6.01
N ASN A 48 15.28 0.80 -6.52
CA ASN A 48 15.44 0.58 -7.95
C ASN A 48 14.64 -0.67 -8.36
N ASP A 49 13.66 -0.51 -9.23
CA ASP A 49 12.94 -1.64 -9.82
C ASP A 49 13.79 -2.28 -10.92
N THR A 50 14.12 -3.54 -10.71
CA THR A 50 14.91 -4.37 -11.62
C THR A 50 14.05 -5.03 -12.71
N ALA A 51 12.74 -4.74 -12.76
CA ALA A 51 11.85 -5.19 -13.82
C ALA A 51 12.36 -4.75 -15.20
N LYS A 52 12.45 -5.71 -16.13
CA LYS A 52 13.01 -5.47 -17.48
C LYS A 52 12.11 -4.65 -18.39
N GLU A 53 10.79 -4.77 -18.22
CA GLU A 53 9.81 -4.23 -19.15
C GLU A 53 9.38 -2.81 -18.77
N GLN A 54 9.33 -2.51 -17.48
CA GLN A 54 8.94 -1.20 -16.94
C GLN A 54 9.74 -0.90 -15.67
N PRO A 55 11.04 -0.58 -15.79
CA PRO A 55 11.83 -0.21 -14.62
C PRO A 55 11.28 1.09 -14.03
N GLN A 56 10.90 1.04 -12.76
CA GLN A 56 10.51 2.20 -11.97
C GLN A 56 11.56 2.52 -10.91
N LEU A 57 11.70 3.79 -10.58
CA LEU A 57 12.47 4.23 -9.43
C LEU A 57 11.51 4.71 -8.35
N ARG A 58 11.89 4.52 -7.08
CA ARG A 58 11.21 5.16 -5.96
C ARG A 58 12.07 6.25 -5.37
N TYR A 59 11.47 7.39 -5.14
CA TYR A 59 12.15 8.56 -4.58
C TYR A 59 11.50 9.00 -3.28
N TYR A 60 12.33 9.42 -2.32
CA TYR A 60 11.90 10.28 -1.24
C TYR A 60 11.93 11.74 -1.67
N ASP A 61 10.86 12.48 -1.34
CA ASP A 61 10.86 13.94 -1.41
C ASP A 61 11.35 14.54 -0.08
N LEU A 62 12.65 14.86 -0.03
CA LEU A 62 13.29 15.49 1.13
C LEU A 62 13.06 17.00 1.17
N ALA A 63 12.53 17.61 0.10
CA ALA A 63 12.19 19.03 0.08
C ALA A 63 10.84 19.29 0.76
N HIS A 64 9.93 18.31 0.76
CA HIS A 64 8.62 18.38 1.41
C HIS A 64 8.43 17.22 2.40
N PRO A 65 9.20 17.17 3.50
CA PRO A 65 9.07 16.10 4.49
C PRO A 65 7.70 16.13 5.16
N SER A 66 7.15 14.94 5.45
CA SER A 66 6.07 14.79 6.42
C SER A 66 6.65 14.77 7.83
N ASP A 67 5.83 14.94 8.87
CA ASP A 67 6.31 15.19 10.25
C ASP A 67 7.48 14.28 10.71
N GLN A 68 7.47 13.00 10.35
CA GLN A 68 8.51 12.02 10.72
C GLN A 68 9.00 11.14 9.55
N ASP A 69 8.66 11.46 8.31
CA ASP A 69 9.03 10.70 7.12
C ASP A 69 9.09 11.63 5.90
N ALA A 70 9.17 11.06 4.70
CA ALA A 70 9.02 11.80 3.46
C ALA A 70 8.04 11.07 2.53
N PRO A 71 7.28 11.79 1.69
CA PRO A 71 6.46 11.16 0.68
C PRO A 71 7.31 10.32 -0.27
N VAL A 72 6.77 9.17 -0.65
CA VAL A 72 7.39 8.27 -1.63
C VAL A 72 6.74 8.49 -2.98
N PHE A 73 7.57 8.72 -3.97
CA PHE A 73 7.19 8.94 -5.36
C PHE A 73 7.60 7.76 -6.22
N VAL A 74 6.80 7.44 -7.24
CA VAL A 74 7.20 6.55 -8.34
C VAL A 74 7.59 7.39 -9.53
N ALA A 75 8.71 7.08 -10.17
CA ALA A 75 9.01 7.67 -11.46
C ALA A 75 9.55 6.61 -12.42
N GLY A 76 9.07 6.65 -13.66
CA GLY A 76 9.79 6.04 -14.78
C GLY A 76 11.15 6.72 -15.00
N PRO A 77 12.08 6.08 -15.73
CA PRO A 77 13.41 6.64 -15.97
C PRO A 77 13.38 7.93 -16.80
N GLU A 78 12.34 8.08 -17.62
CA GLU A 78 12.14 9.20 -18.56
C GLU A 78 10.95 10.09 -18.19
N GLU A 79 10.29 9.84 -17.05
CA GLU A 79 9.14 10.64 -16.60
C GLU A 79 9.61 11.89 -15.86
N ASP A 80 9.28 13.06 -16.38
CA ASP A 80 9.62 14.34 -15.72
C ASP A 80 8.58 14.72 -14.66
N ASP A 81 7.31 14.42 -14.92
CA ASP A 81 6.18 14.65 -14.02
C ASP A 81 5.73 13.33 -13.39
N PHE A 82 5.63 13.33 -12.06
CA PHE A 82 5.21 12.16 -11.31
C PHE A 82 4.62 12.60 -9.97
N GLU A 83 3.69 11.79 -9.47
CA GLU A 83 2.88 12.08 -8.31
C GLU A 83 3.29 11.20 -7.13
N PRO A 84 3.03 11.64 -5.89
CA PRO A 84 3.31 10.81 -4.73
C PRO A 84 2.50 9.51 -4.81
N GLU A 85 3.18 8.40 -4.55
CA GLU A 85 2.56 7.10 -4.34
C GLU A 85 2.09 7.03 -2.89
N PHE A 86 2.98 7.20 -1.92
CA PHE A 86 2.65 7.09 -0.50
C PHE A 86 3.00 8.36 0.27
N GLU A 87 2.29 8.65 1.36
CA GLU A 87 2.61 9.79 2.23
C GLU A 87 3.89 9.54 3.03
N THR A 88 4.24 8.26 3.23
CA THR A 88 5.41 7.80 3.99
C THR A 88 6.00 6.50 3.44
N LEU A 89 7.27 6.21 3.70
CA LEU A 89 7.86 4.89 3.41
C LEU A 89 7.26 3.81 4.32
N ARG A 90 6.86 4.18 5.54
CA ARG A 90 6.16 3.27 6.43
C ARG A 90 4.91 2.70 5.77
N GLU A 91 4.10 3.53 5.11
CA GLU A 91 2.89 3.09 4.42
C GLU A 91 3.19 2.19 3.22
N LEU A 92 4.20 2.54 2.41
CA LEU A 92 4.68 1.69 1.32
C LEU A 92 4.97 0.27 1.84
N ILE A 93 5.84 0.17 2.86
CA ILE A 93 6.25 -1.11 3.43
C ILE A 93 5.08 -1.82 4.09
N ALA A 94 4.26 -1.12 4.89
CA ALA A 94 3.15 -1.70 5.62
C ALA A 94 2.08 -2.28 4.69
N SER A 95 1.73 -1.53 3.64
CA SER A 95 0.78 -1.96 2.61
C SER A 95 1.25 -3.26 1.93
N ALA A 96 2.52 -3.32 1.54
CA ALA A 96 3.07 -4.49 0.86
C ALA A 96 3.15 -5.72 1.79
N VAL A 97 3.61 -5.53 3.02
CA VAL A 97 3.68 -6.60 4.03
C VAL A 97 2.28 -7.14 4.32
N PHE A 98 1.31 -6.25 4.52
CA PHE A 98 -0.07 -6.62 4.79
C PHE A 98 -0.69 -7.37 3.60
N ASP A 99 -0.50 -6.88 2.37
CA ASP A 99 -0.99 -7.56 1.18
C ASP A 99 -0.38 -8.97 1.06
N ASN A 100 0.94 -9.11 1.19
CA ASN A 100 1.61 -10.39 0.96
C ASN A 100 1.41 -11.43 2.05
N HIS A 101 1.44 -11.02 3.31
CA HIS A 101 1.40 -11.95 4.43
C HIS A 101 0.02 -12.11 5.03
N ARG A 102 -0.88 -11.15 4.83
CA ARG A 102 -2.22 -11.19 5.42
C ARG A 102 -3.32 -11.39 4.38
N LEU A 103 -3.35 -10.61 3.29
CA LEU A 103 -4.42 -10.72 2.29
C LEU A 103 -4.19 -11.86 1.30
N ARG A 104 -3.05 -11.90 0.61
CA ARG A 104 -2.74 -12.90 -0.44
C ARG A 104 -2.86 -14.36 0.00
N PRO A 105 -2.56 -14.75 1.25
CA PRO A 105 -2.76 -16.13 1.70
C PRO A 105 -4.21 -16.50 1.99
N MET A 106 -5.13 -15.52 2.07
CA MET A 106 -6.54 -15.80 2.37
C MET A 106 -7.19 -16.64 1.27
N PRO A 107 -8.05 -17.61 1.63
CA PRO A 107 -8.66 -18.54 0.68
C PRO A 107 -9.68 -17.87 -0.25
N PHE A 108 -10.27 -16.75 0.18
CA PHE A 108 -11.18 -15.95 -0.65
C PHE A 108 -10.80 -14.50 -0.56
N ARG A 109 -10.82 -13.83 -1.72
CA ARG A 109 -10.61 -12.39 -1.83
C ARG A 109 -11.58 -11.77 -2.81
N CYS A 110 -11.89 -10.50 -2.57
CA CYS A 110 -12.53 -9.64 -3.54
C CYS A 110 -11.96 -8.23 -3.46
N GLU A 111 -12.10 -7.49 -4.53
CA GLU A 111 -11.70 -6.10 -4.65
C GLU A 111 -12.87 -5.28 -5.22
N GLY A 112 -12.84 -3.97 -5.01
CA GLY A 112 -13.87 -3.08 -5.52
C GLY A 112 -13.65 -1.65 -5.05
N LEU A 113 -14.70 -0.85 -5.14
CA LEU A 113 -14.72 0.53 -4.65
C LEU A 113 -15.74 0.66 -3.52
N LEU A 114 -15.40 1.43 -2.49
CA LEU A 114 -16.36 2.03 -1.56
C LEU A 114 -16.57 3.49 -1.96
N VAL A 115 -17.83 3.86 -2.15
CA VAL A 115 -18.25 5.20 -2.59
C VAL A 115 -19.17 5.81 -1.54
N ALA A 116 -18.82 6.98 -1.02
CA ALA A 116 -19.69 7.79 -0.17
C ALA A 116 -20.62 8.65 -1.03
N GLU A 117 -21.93 8.41 -0.95
CA GLU A 117 -22.93 9.11 -1.76
C GLU A 117 -23.30 10.51 -1.22
N ASP A 118 -23.01 10.78 0.04
CA ASP A 118 -23.30 12.04 0.74
C ASP A 118 -22.22 13.12 0.54
N GLY A 119 -21.11 12.76 -0.13
CA GLY A 119 -19.98 13.64 -0.37
C GLY A 119 -18.95 13.68 0.76
N GLU A 120 -19.12 12.88 1.82
CA GLU A 120 -18.11 12.71 2.86
C GLU A 120 -16.89 11.92 2.35
N GLU A 121 -15.77 12.00 3.07
CA GLU A 121 -14.61 11.17 2.77
C GLU A 121 -14.88 9.72 3.19
N ALA A 122 -14.82 8.79 2.24
CA ALA A 122 -15.19 7.40 2.51
C ALA A 122 -14.34 6.74 3.61
N SER A 123 -13.07 7.16 3.76
CA SER A 123 -12.18 6.70 4.83
C SER A 123 -12.64 7.15 6.22
N GLN A 124 -13.15 8.39 6.34
CA GLN A 124 -13.66 8.95 7.59
C GLN A 124 -14.98 8.29 8.02
N THR A 125 -15.83 7.91 7.06
CA THR A 125 -17.06 7.15 7.34
C THR A 125 -16.75 5.71 7.74
N LEU A 126 -15.75 5.08 7.12
CA LEU A 126 -15.43 3.66 7.35
C LEU A 126 -14.73 3.40 8.69
N ALA A 127 -13.78 4.26 9.09
CA ALA A 127 -12.91 3.99 10.24
C ALA A 127 -13.67 3.78 11.56
N PRO A 128 -14.67 4.61 11.95
CA PRO A 128 -15.42 4.41 13.19
C PRO A 128 -16.19 3.08 13.21
N LEU A 129 -16.78 2.70 12.07
CA LEU A 129 -17.49 1.43 11.93
C LEU A 129 -16.54 0.25 12.17
N LEU A 130 -15.37 0.25 11.54
CA LEU A 130 -14.41 -0.85 11.69
C LEU A 130 -13.91 -0.96 13.12
N ALA A 131 -13.63 0.17 13.77
CA ALA A 131 -13.26 0.20 15.19
C ALA A 131 -14.38 -0.36 16.09
N GLU A 132 -15.65 0.02 15.88
CA GLU A 132 -16.80 -0.52 16.62
C GLU A 132 -16.97 -2.03 16.44
N ARG A 133 -16.60 -2.55 15.25
CA ARG A 133 -16.66 -3.98 14.93
C ARG A 133 -15.44 -4.77 15.39
N GLY A 134 -14.48 -4.13 16.07
CA GLY A 134 -13.32 -4.79 16.64
C GLY A 134 -12.21 -5.09 15.62
N PHE A 135 -12.16 -4.35 14.51
CA PHE A 135 -10.98 -4.36 13.65
C PHE A 135 -9.85 -3.57 14.31
N ASP A 136 -8.67 -4.17 14.34
CA ASP A 136 -7.44 -3.52 14.75
C ASP A 136 -6.75 -2.87 13.54
N VAL A 137 -5.90 -1.89 13.83
CA VAL A 137 -5.01 -1.23 12.87
C VAL A 137 -3.58 -1.75 13.12
N PRO A 138 -3.11 -2.79 12.40
CA PRO A 138 -1.84 -3.44 12.71
C PRO A 138 -0.63 -2.53 12.52
N VAL A 139 -0.74 -1.56 11.60
CA VAL A 139 0.22 -0.48 11.43
C VAL A 139 -0.55 0.82 11.27
N ALA A 140 -0.27 1.80 12.12
CA ALA A 140 -0.85 3.13 11.99
C ALA A 140 -0.33 3.80 10.71
N CYS A 141 -1.26 4.11 9.81
CA CYS A 141 -1.05 4.72 8.51
C CYS A 141 -1.97 5.95 8.37
N GLY A 142 -1.65 6.83 7.42
CA GLY A 142 -2.48 7.99 7.08
C GLY A 142 -3.83 7.62 6.46
N PRO A 143 -4.72 8.61 6.24
CA PRO A 143 -6.08 8.39 5.73
C PRO A 143 -6.11 7.79 4.31
N LEU A 144 -4.97 7.79 3.61
CA LEU A 144 -4.80 7.27 2.26
C LEU A 144 -4.34 5.81 2.21
N CYS A 145 -3.91 5.25 3.34
CA CYS A 145 -3.51 3.86 3.47
C CYS A 145 -4.22 3.23 4.67
N LEU A 146 -5.28 2.49 4.40
CA LEU A 146 -6.11 1.87 5.42
C LEU A 146 -5.80 0.38 5.51
N LEU A 147 -5.29 -0.06 6.67
CA LEU A 147 -5.01 -1.47 6.94
C LEU A 147 -5.80 -1.88 8.17
N TYR A 148 -6.73 -2.82 8.02
CA TYR A 148 -7.63 -3.27 9.10
C TYR A 148 -7.71 -4.78 9.15
N ASP A 149 -7.70 -5.34 10.37
CA ASP A 149 -7.75 -6.78 10.59
C ASP A 149 -8.53 -7.12 11.88
N ASP A 150 -9.52 -8.01 11.81
CA ASP A 150 -10.23 -8.54 13.00
C ASP A 150 -9.78 -9.97 13.37
N GLY A 151 -8.69 -10.44 12.76
CA GLY A 151 -8.19 -11.82 12.85
C GLY A 151 -8.86 -12.79 11.88
N THR A 152 -10.05 -12.48 11.38
CA THR A 152 -10.82 -13.30 10.42
C THR A 152 -10.87 -12.68 9.02
N ILE A 153 -11.16 -11.39 8.96
CA ILE A 153 -11.27 -10.56 7.77
C ILE A 153 -10.10 -9.59 7.77
N ALA A 154 -9.44 -9.50 6.62
CA ALA A 154 -8.44 -8.49 6.36
C ALA A 154 -8.99 -7.52 5.31
N PHE A 155 -8.86 -6.23 5.57
CA PHE A 155 -9.24 -5.15 4.68
C PHE A 155 -8.02 -4.26 4.44
N SER A 156 -7.71 -4.00 3.18
CA SER A 156 -6.76 -2.95 2.83
C SER A 156 -7.38 -1.99 1.83
N SER A 157 -7.11 -0.70 1.98
CA SER A 157 -7.34 0.29 0.95
C SER A 157 -6.08 1.13 0.81
N TYR A 158 -5.75 1.48 -0.42
CA TYR A 158 -4.68 2.40 -0.71
C TYR A 158 -5.14 3.35 -1.81
N ARG A 159 -4.88 4.64 -1.62
CA ARG A 159 -5.19 5.69 -2.58
C ARG A 159 -3.98 6.61 -2.69
N SER A 160 -3.52 6.89 -3.91
CA SER A 160 -2.50 7.92 -4.11
C SER A 160 -3.03 9.28 -3.63
N PRO A 161 -2.20 10.12 -2.97
CA PRO A 161 -2.57 11.48 -2.63
C PRO A 161 -3.05 12.33 -3.82
N ALA A 162 -2.66 11.98 -5.04
CA ALA A 162 -3.10 12.69 -6.24
C ALA A 162 -4.50 12.27 -6.74
N TRP A 163 -5.11 11.26 -6.14
CA TRP A 163 -6.44 10.80 -6.54
C TRP A 163 -7.51 11.86 -6.19
N PRO A 164 -8.26 12.38 -7.17
CA PRO A 164 -9.06 13.60 -6.98
C PRO A 164 -10.40 13.40 -6.27
N THR A 165 -10.83 12.16 -6.02
CA THR A 165 -12.14 11.84 -5.44
C THR A 165 -12.01 11.27 -4.02
N PRO A 166 -12.04 12.12 -2.97
CA PRO A 166 -11.90 11.67 -1.60
C PRO A 166 -13.04 10.76 -1.11
N GLN A 167 -14.21 10.88 -1.75
CA GLN A 167 -15.41 10.07 -1.53
C GLN A 167 -15.33 8.65 -2.11
N VAL A 168 -14.26 8.32 -2.83
CA VAL A 168 -14.02 6.99 -3.39
C VAL A 168 -12.74 6.42 -2.80
N ILE A 169 -12.81 5.17 -2.32
CA ILE A 169 -11.62 4.40 -1.94
C ILE A 169 -11.67 3.02 -2.59
N PRO A 170 -10.60 2.60 -3.29
CA PRO A 170 -10.49 1.21 -3.73
C PRO A 170 -10.18 0.33 -2.53
N PHE A 171 -10.66 -0.91 -2.53
CA PHE A 171 -10.38 -1.84 -1.45
C PHE A 171 -9.99 -3.22 -1.98
N ASN A 172 -9.20 -3.92 -1.16
CA ASN A 172 -9.01 -5.36 -1.22
C ASN A 172 -9.49 -5.97 0.09
N LEU A 173 -10.22 -7.08 0.00
CA LEU A 173 -10.82 -7.77 1.12
C LEU A 173 -10.46 -9.26 1.05
N GLY A 174 -10.04 -9.83 2.18
CA GLY A 174 -9.70 -11.24 2.30
C GLY A 174 -10.37 -11.89 3.50
N GLY A 175 -10.71 -13.19 3.40
CA GLY A 175 -11.36 -13.91 4.49
C GLY A 175 -11.60 -15.39 4.21
N PRO A 176 -12.26 -16.11 5.16
CA PRO A 176 -12.36 -17.56 5.14
C PRO A 176 -13.43 -18.10 4.20
N SER A 177 -14.40 -17.27 3.77
CA SER A 177 -15.47 -17.68 2.86
C SER A 177 -16.08 -16.49 2.10
N PRO A 178 -16.69 -16.70 0.92
CA PRO A 178 -17.43 -15.64 0.22
C PRO A 178 -18.60 -15.11 1.05
N GLY A 179 -19.22 -15.97 1.87
CA GLY A 179 -20.31 -15.58 2.77
C GLY A 179 -19.85 -14.59 3.83
N SER A 180 -18.66 -14.80 4.40
CA SER A 180 -18.05 -13.87 5.36
C SER A 180 -17.75 -12.52 4.72
N LEU A 181 -17.20 -12.51 3.49
CA LEU A 181 -16.90 -11.27 2.76
C LEU A 181 -18.18 -10.50 2.40
N ARG A 182 -19.22 -11.18 1.90
CA ARG A 182 -20.52 -10.55 1.62
C ARG A 182 -21.18 -10.02 2.88
N LYS A 183 -21.07 -10.74 4.01
CA LYS A 183 -21.60 -10.27 5.29
C LYS A 183 -20.88 -9.00 5.74
N PHE A 184 -19.56 -8.92 5.59
CA PHE A 184 -18.79 -7.73 5.87
C PHE A 184 -19.23 -6.55 4.99
N LEU A 185 -19.27 -6.74 3.66
CA LEU A 185 -19.69 -5.69 2.73
C LEU A 185 -21.14 -5.23 2.99
N GLY A 186 -22.05 -6.17 3.25
CA GLY A 186 -23.42 -5.84 3.62
C GLY A 186 -23.51 -5.08 4.95
N MET A 187 -22.64 -5.39 5.92
CA MET A 187 -22.55 -4.64 7.18
C MET A 187 -22.07 -3.20 6.94
N VAL A 188 -21.07 -3.00 6.08
CA VAL A 188 -20.61 -1.66 5.68
C VAL A 188 -21.76 -0.87 5.05
N SER A 189 -22.40 -1.41 4.01
CA SER A 189 -23.48 -0.71 3.30
C SER A 189 -24.77 -0.53 4.09
N THR A 190 -24.99 -1.27 5.17
CA THR A 190 -26.20 -1.10 6.02
C THR A 190 -25.95 -0.22 7.24
N SER A 191 -24.70 -0.09 7.68
CA SER A 191 -24.33 0.72 8.85
C SER A 191 -23.80 2.11 8.46
N THR A 192 -23.59 2.36 7.17
CA THR A 192 -23.04 3.61 6.64
C THR A 192 -23.74 4.01 5.35
N HIS A 193 -23.41 5.19 4.82
CA HIS A 193 -23.81 5.62 3.48
C HIS A 193 -22.85 5.17 2.38
N LEU A 194 -21.92 4.23 2.68
CA LEU A 194 -20.97 3.70 1.71
C LEU A 194 -21.61 2.62 0.83
N VAL A 195 -21.54 2.81 -0.48
CA VAL A 195 -21.98 1.84 -1.47
C VAL A 195 -20.77 1.09 -2.05
N VAL A 196 -20.95 -0.21 -2.28
CA VAL A 196 -19.94 -1.06 -2.91
C VAL A 196 -20.15 -1.07 -4.42
N GLU A 197 -19.13 -0.66 -5.18
CA GLU A 197 -19.14 -0.66 -6.64
C GLU A 197 -18.00 -1.51 -7.22
N ASN A 198 -18.15 -1.89 -8.50
CA ASN A 198 -17.12 -2.59 -9.29
C ASN A 198 -16.53 -3.83 -8.59
N LEU A 199 -17.36 -4.61 -7.91
CA LEU A 199 -16.92 -5.76 -7.13
C LEU A 199 -16.40 -6.89 -8.04
N VAL A 200 -15.12 -7.24 -7.87
CA VAL A 200 -14.46 -8.34 -8.58
C VAL A 200 -14.01 -9.40 -7.57
N TRP A 201 -14.29 -10.67 -7.87
CA TRP A 201 -13.87 -11.80 -7.04
C TRP A 201 -12.61 -12.43 -7.59
N ALA A 202 -11.58 -12.58 -6.74
CA ALA A 202 -10.38 -13.28 -7.15
C ALA A 202 -10.68 -14.77 -7.41
N PRO A 203 -10.08 -15.38 -8.44
CA PRO A 203 -10.20 -16.82 -8.66
C PRO A 203 -9.66 -17.58 -7.44
N ARG A 204 -10.32 -18.69 -7.08
CA ARG A 204 -9.85 -19.57 -6.01
C ARG A 204 -8.43 -20.05 -6.34
N ARG A 205 -7.52 -19.95 -5.38
CA ARG A 205 -6.24 -20.65 -5.39
C ARG A 205 -6.41 -22.07 -4.87
#